data_AF-A0A2V9HDM2-F1
#
_entry.id   AF-A0A2V9HDM2-F1
#
_cell.length_a   1.000
_cell.length_b   1.000
_cell.length_c   1.000
_cell.angle_alpha   90.00
_cell.angle_beta   90.00
_cell.angle_gamma   90.00
#
_symmetry.space_group_name_H-M   'P 1'
#
loop_
_entity.id
_entity.type
_entity.pdbx_description
1 polymer ?
#
loop_
_entity_poly.entity_id
_entity_poly.type
_entity_poly.pdbx_seq_one_letter_code
_entity_poly.pdbx_strand_id
1 'polypeptide(L)'
;MAKDVIHISEAEAATTKVATLLAHLRGGAEVVIENDSRPVAVLRSAEPHPGRLLSESIALAEPHGSTVTLDGDFGRDLEAIINSHREPLNPPAWD
;
A
#
# COMPACT_ATOMS: atom_id res chain seq x y z
N MET A 1 4.67 -16.72 4.76
CA MET A 1 3.51 -17.62 4.57
C MET A 1 2.68 -17.03 3.44
N ALA A 2 2.18 -17.84 2.52
CA ALA A 2 1.27 -17.32 1.49
C ALA A 2 0.07 -16.70 2.20
N LYS A 3 -0.25 -15.45 1.87
CA LYS A 3 -1.41 -14.77 2.41
C LYS A 3 -2.64 -15.53 1.92
N ASP A 4 -3.56 -15.87 2.82
CA ASP A 4 -4.84 -16.45 2.41
C ASP A 4 -5.62 -15.36 1.68
N VAL A 5 -5.96 -15.59 0.40
CA VAL A 5 -6.65 -14.61 -0.44
C VAL A 5 -7.99 -15.19 -0.86
N ILE A 6 -9.05 -14.50 -0.47
CA ILE A 6 -10.44 -14.85 -0.77
C ILE A 6 -10.90 -13.96 -1.91
N HIS A 7 -11.33 -14.57 -3.01
CA HIS A 7 -11.90 -13.85 -4.15
C HIS A 7 -13.42 -13.94 -4.09
N ILE A 8 -14.10 -12.80 -4.18
CA ILE A 8 -15.55 -12.71 -4.27
C ILE A 8 -15.95 -11.82 -5.44
N SER A 9 -17.09 -12.10 -6.05
CA SER A 9 -17.62 -11.22 -7.10
C SER A 9 -18.18 -9.92 -6.52
N GLU A 10 -18.28 -8.88 -7.34
CA GLU A 10 -18.94 -7.62 -6.97
C GLU A 10 -20.40 -7.84 -6.53
N ALA A 11 -21.11 -8.75 -7.21
CA ALA A 11 -22.48 -9.12 -6.85
C ALA A 11 -22.56 -9.83 -5.49
N GLU A 12 -21.58 -10.68 -5.17
CA GLU A 12 -21.47 -11.34 -3.86
C GLU A 12 -21.13 -10.33 -2.76
N ALA A 13 -20.18 -9.42 -3.03
CA ALA A 13 -19.81 -8.37 -2.10
C ALA A 13 -20.99 -7.45 -1.76
N ALA A 14 -21.87 -7.16 -2.73
CA ALA A 14 -23.05 -6.33 -2.52
C ALA A 14 -24.09 -6.95 -1.56
N THR A 15 -24.10 -8.26 -1.40
CA THR A 15 -25.06 -8.97 -0.52
C THR A 15 -24.43 -9.50 0.77
N THR A 16 -23.11 -9.62 0.78
CA THR A 16 -22.35 -10.09 1.93
C THR A 16 -22.36 -9.05 3.05
N LYS A 17 -22.63 -9.50 4.28
CA LYS A 17 -22.52 -8.63 5.46
C LYS A 17 -21.07 -8.21 5.65
N VAL A 18 -20.83 -6.92 5.81
CA VAL A 18 -19.49 -6.37 6.12
C VAL A 18 -18.85 -7.08 7.31
N ALA A 19 -19.63 -7.47 8.32
CA ALA A 19 -19.15 -8.23 9.47
C ALA A 19 -18.45 -9.55 9.11
N THR A 20 -18.90 -10.23 8.04
CA THR A 20 -18.29 -11.46 7.52
C THR A 20 -16.92 -11.15 6.91
N LEU A 21 -16.83 -10.13 6.06
CA LEU A 21 -15.57 -9.69 5.46
C LEU A 21 -14.55 -9.33 6.54
N LEU A 22 -14.98 -8.55 7.55
CA LEU A 22 -14.11 -8.17 8.68
C LEU A 22 -13.66 -9.38 9.53
N ALA A 23 -14.46 -10.44 9.63
CA ALA A 23 -14.05 -11.66 10.31
C ALA A 23 -12.90 -12.36 9.57
N HIS A 24 -12.96 -12.41 8.23
CA HIS A 24 -11.86 -12.92 7.40
C HIS A 24 -10.59 -12.08 7.56
N LEU A 25 -10.70 -10.74 7.55
CA LEU A 25 -9.53 -9.86 7.74
C LEU A 25 -8.87 -10.06 9.12
N ARG A 26 -9.67 -10.23 10.18
CA ARG A 26 -9.16 -10.54 11.53
C ARG A 26 -8.52 -11.94 11.61
N GLY A 27 -8.94 -12.87 10.76
CA GLY A 27 -8.30 -14.17 10.59
C GLY A 27 -6.99 -14.12 9.78
N GLY A 28 -6.61 -12.94 9.27
CA GLY A 28 -5.39 -12.75 8.48
C GLY A 28 -5.57 -12.88 6.96
N ALA A 29 -6.81 -13.10 6.48
CA ALA A 29 -7.08 -13.17 5.05
C ALA A 29 -7.13 -11.79 4.39
N GLU A 30 -6.84 -11.74 3.09
CA GLU A 30 -7.15 -10.63 2.19
C GLU A 30 -8.41 -10.97 1.40
N VAL A 31 -9.31 -10.01 1.20
CA VAL A 31 -10.47 -10.20 0.33
C VAL A 31 -10.31 -9.36 -0.92
N VAL A 32 -10.34 -9.99 -2.09
CA VAL A 32 -10.34 -9.33 -3.39
C VAL A 32 -11.76 -9.37 -3.94
N ILE A 33 -12.32 -8.21 -4.23
CA ILE A 33 -13.61 -8.07 -4.91
C ILE A 33 -13.33 -7.93 -6.39
N GLU A 34 -13.96 -8.77 -7.20
CA GLU A 34 -13.75 -8.84 -8.64
C GLU A 34 -15.02 -8.52 -9.41
N ASN A 35 -14.88 -7.77 -10.49
CA ASN A 35 -15.89 -7.69 -11.55
C ASN A 35 -15.36 -8.54 -12.72
N ASP A 36 -16.06 -9.65 -13.00
CA ASP A 36 -15.60 -10.74 -13.84
C ASP A 36 -14.24 -11.31 -13.40
N SER A 37 -13.16 -11.00 -14.12
CA SER A 37 -11.79 -11.44 -13.81
C SER A 37 -10.87 -10.26 -13.48
N ARG A 38 -11.45 -9.09 -13.17
CA ARG A 38 -10.71 -7.87 -12.86
C ARG A 38 -10.92 -7.50 -11.39
N PRO A 39 -9.85 -7.44 -10.58
CA PRO A 39 -9.92 -6.89 -9.24
C PRO A 39 -10.39 -5.43 -9.28
N VAL A 40 -11.46 -5.13 -8.53
CA VAL A 40 -12.00 -3.77 -8.39
C VAL A 40 -11.76 -3.19 -7.00
N ALA A 41 -11.64 -4.03 -5.98
CA ALA A 41 -11.28 -3.61 -4.63
C ALA A 41 -10.52 -4.70 -3.88
N VAL A 42 -9.70 -4.28 -2.91
CA VAL A 42 -8.94 -5.18 -2.04
C VAL A 42 -9.12 -4.73 -0.60
N LEU A 43 -9.64 -5.60 0.25
CA LEU A 43 -9.78 -5.39 1.68
C LEU A 43 -8.65 -6.12 2.41
N ARG A 44 -7.96 -5.40 3.30
CA ARG A 44 -6.86 -5.91 4.12
C ARG A 44 -7.05 -5.48 5.56
N SER A 45 -6.51 -6.26 6.50
CA SER A 45 -6.37 -5.81 7.88
C SER A 45 -5.60 -4.48 7.92
N ALA A 46 -6.09 -3.56 8.74
CA ALA A 46 -5.45 -2.27 8.99
C ALA A 46 -4.23 -2.38 9.93
N GLU A 47 -3.95 -3.57 10.46
CA GLU A 47 -2.69 -3.80 11.16
C GLU A 47 -1.52 -3.38 10.26
N PRO A 48 -0.47 -2.77 10.84
CA PRO A 48 0.70 -2.37 10.08
C PRO A 48 1.25 -3.62 9.40
N HIS A 49 0.97 -3.76 8.11
CA HIS A 49 1.78 -4.63 7.30
C HIS A 49 3.19 -4.04 7.40
N PRO A 50 4.22 -4.84 7.70
CA PRO A 50 5.57 -4.36 7.49
C PRO A 50 5.57 -3.81 6.06
N GLY A 51 5.88 -2.53 5.92
CA GLY A 51 5.96 -1.89 4.61
C GLY A 51 6.93 -2.67 3.73
N ARG A 52 7.01 -2.30 2.44
CA ARG A 52 8.03 -2.83 1.54
C ARG A 52 9.37 -2.86 2.26
N LEU A 53 10.05 -4.01 2.23
CA LEU A 53 11.34 -4.14 2.89
C LEU A 53 12.31 -3.10 2.32
N LEU A 54 13.26 -2.64 3.13
CA LEU A 54 14.29 -1.73 2.64
C LEU A 54 15.05 -2.37 1.47
N SER A 55 15.29 -3.69 1.53
CA SER A 55 15.90 -4.46 0.44
C SER A 55 15.08 -4.44 -0.85
N GLU A 56 13.76 -4.58 -0.78
CA GLU A 56 12.88 -4.49 -1.95
C GLU A 56 12.82 -3.06 -2.50
N SER A 57 12.91 -2.05 -1.63
CA SER A 57 12.97 -0.64 -2.05
C SER A 57 14.28 -0.33 -2.78
N ILE A 58 15.40 -0.86 -2.28
CA ILE A 58 16.71 -0.78 -2.94
C ILE A 58 16.69 -1.50 -4.29
N ALA A 59 16.18 -2.73 -4.33
CA ALA A 59 16.09 -3.53 -5.55
C ALA A 59 15.19 -2.89 -6.64
N LEU A 60 14.27 -2.00 -6.27
CA LEU A 60 13.50 -1.19 -7.22
C LEU A 60 14.22 0.10 -7.62
N ALA A 61 14.99 0.71 -6.72
CA ALA A 61 15.80 1.89 -7.02
C ALA A 61 17.01 1.56 -7.92
N GLU A 62 17.60 0.37 -7.79
CA GLU A 62 18.72 -0.10 -8.61
C GLU A 62 18.42 -0.10 -10.12
N PRO A 63 17.28 -0.66 -10.61
CA PRO A 63 16.84 -0.55 -12.00
C PRO A 63 16.69 0.89 -12.50
N HIS A 64 16.39 1.83 -11.62
CA HIS A 64 16.27 3.25 -11.97
C HIS A 64 17.62 3.95 -12.11
N GLY A 65 18.74 3.25 -11.86
CA GLY A 65 20.07 3.74 -12.20
C GLY A 65 20.46 5.04 -11.50
N SER A 66 20.04 5.20 -10.24
CA SER A 66 20.32 6.42 -9.48
C SER A 66 21.82 6.69 -9.41
N THR A 67 22.24 7.86 -9.89
CA THR A 67 23.62 8.36 -9.81
C THR A 67 23.86 9.19 -8.55
N VAL A 68 22.91 9.20 -7.62
CA VAL A 68 23.01 9.94 -6.36
C VAL A 68 24.23 9.48 -5.58
N THR A 69 25.09 10.42 -5.25
CA THR A 69 26.25 10.20 -4.39
C THR A 69 25.86 10.51 -2.95
N LEU A 70 26.03 9.53 -2.05
CA LEU A 70 25.79 9.69 -0.61
C LEU A 70 27.04 10.26 0.06
N ASP A 71 27.42 11.49 -0.30
CA ASP A 71 28.56 12.19 0.29
C ASP A 71 28.16 13.01 1.53
N GLY A 72 29.10 13.79 2.07
CA GLY A 72 28.87 14.63 3.24
C GLY A 72 27.87 15.76 3.01
N ASP A 73 27.54 16.07 1.75
CA ASP A 73 26.66 17.17 1.37
C ASP A 73 25.23 16.69 1.04
N PHE A 74 25.07 15.41 0.69
CA PHE A 74 23.78 14.77 0.39
C PHE A 74 22.65 15.15 1.36
N GLY A 75 22.92 15.15 2.67
CA GLY A 75 21.92 15.50 3.68
C GLY A 75 21.44 16.96 3.58
N ARG A 76 22.36 17.88 3.30
CA ARG A 76 22.05 19.31 3.13
C ARG A 76 21.28 19.57 1.85
N ASP A 77 21.66 18.89 0.77
CA ASP A 77 20.98 19.01 -0.52
C ASP A 77 19.54 18.50 -0.45
N LEU A 78 19.32 17.35 0.22
CA LEU A 78 17.98 16.81 0.43
C LEU A 78 17.09 17.74 1.27
N GLU A 79 17.65 18.33 2.33
CA GLU A 79 16.94 19.29 3.17
C GLU A 79 16.52 20.54 2.36
N ALA A 80 17.40 21.05 1.50
CA ALA A 80 17.09 22.18 0.62
C ALA A 80 15.95 21.85 -0.38
N ILE A 81 15.95 20.64 -0.94
CA ILE A 81 14.89 20.17 -1.85
C ILE A 81 13.55 20.05 -1.12
N ILE A 82 13.53 19.43 0.06
CA ILE A 82 12.30 19.29 0.86
C ILE A 82 11.74 20.67 1.21
N ASN A 83 12.59 21.60 1.64
CA ASN A 83 12.16 22.94 2.02
C ASN A 83 11.65 23.77 0.83
N SER A 84 12.18 23.55 -0.39
CA SER A 84 11.73 24.25 -1.59
C SER A 84 10.41 23.69 -2.18
N HIS A 85 10.05 22.44 -1.88
CA HIS A 85 8.90 21.75 -2.47
C HIS A 85 7.91 21.16 -1.45
N ARG A 86 7.90 21.65 -0.20
CA ARG A 86 6.98 21.15 0.82
C ARG A 86 5.54 21.59 0.53
N GLU A 87 4.81 20.77 -0.21
CA GLU A 87 3.37 20.96 -0.40
C GLU A 87 2.58 20.52 0.85
N PRO A 88 1.49 21.23 1.22
CA PRO A 88 0.61 20.77 2.29
C PRO A 88 -0.01 19.43 1.92
N LEU A 89 0.07 18.45 2.82
CA LEU A 89 -0.78 17.27 2.71
C LEU A 89 -2.22 17.70 3.01
N ASN A 90 -3.08 17.66 1.99
CA ASN A 90 -4.52 17.86 2.14
C ASN A 90 -5.20 16.49 2.16
N PRO A 91 -5.24 15.78 3.31
CA PRO A 91 -5.96 14.52 3.39
C PRO A 91 -7.46 14.77 3.15
N PRO A 92 -8.18 13.81 2.57
CA PRO A 92 -9.63 13.92 2.44
C PRO A 92 -10.26 14.07 3.84
N ALA A 93 -11.28 14.92 3.96
CA ALA A 93 -12.12 14.94 5.15
C ALA A 93 -12.91 13.62 5.20
N TRP A 94 -12.89 12.96 6.35
CA TRP A 94 -13.72 11.78 6.59
C TRP A 94 -15.04 12.30 7.19
N ASP A 95 -16.17 11.93 6.59
CA ASP A 95 -17.52 12.09 7.16
C ASP A 95 -17.88 10.82 7.97
#